data_AF-A0A7C4LWP3-F1
#
_entry.id   AF-A0A7C4LWP3-F1
#
_cell.length_a   1.000
_cell.length_b   1.000
_cell.length_c   1.000
_cell.angle_alpha   90.00
_cell.angle_beta   90.00
_cell.angle_gamma   90.00
#
_symmetry.space_group_name_H-M   'P 1'
#
loop_
_entity.id
_entity.type
_entity.pdbx_description
1 polymer ?
#
loop_
_entity_poly.entity_id
_entity_poly.type
_entity_poly.pdbx_seq_one_letter_code
_entity_poly.pdbx_strand_id
1 'polypeptide(L)'
;MTPEDFQQRVRELVRLKIQEAITANRTGGALLVAFGALAALLAYWVLVLVVALAFDWLWVMPFWCRCVLAGGLVLLLFHWVNRFQRPAGVAVDLGLINGQEMGTIFPPSAHLTDGVDFLAPGGLSGPMRFARALLLAAPQMVFAGREAFRRAERLRRIEAPGAAAVFALLLGKERKVPFARIIAALPEWDVPQLLLQLGNLEGVLWVTEPFAGLALSTEWREEFIESCRSVATPEPKRGPIRVNVPRKGPSAD
;
A
#
# COMPACT_ATOMS: atom_id res chain seq x y z
N MET A 1 13.26 12.31 -30.39
CA MET A 1 12.09 12.42 -29.49
C MET A 1 11.85 13.89 -29.26
N THR A 2 10.66 14.39 -29.57
CA THR A 2 10.36 15.82 -29.36
C THR A 2 10.11 16.09 -27.87
N PRO A 3 10.25 17.33 -27.38
CA PRO A 3 9.89 17.69 -26.01
C PRO A 3 8.44 17.36 -25.66
N GLU A 4 7.53 17.48 -26.62
CA GLU A 4 6.11 17.14 -26.46
C GLU A 4 5.91 15.63 -26.27
N ASP A 5 6.59 14.81 -27.08
CA ASP A 5 6.56 13.34 -26.93
C ASP A 5 7.04 12.91 -25.54
N PHE A 6 8.08 13.57 -25.01
CA PHE A 6 8.62 13.26 -23.69
C PHE A 6 7.61 13.57 -22.59
N GLN A 7 7.01 14.76 -22.61
CA GLN A 7 6.01 15.16 -21.62
C GLN A 7 4.76 14.27 -21.67
N GLN A 8 4.32 13.89 -22.87
CA GLN A 8 3.20 12.97 -23.03
C GLN A 8 3.50 11.60 -22.41
N ARG A 9 4.69 11.06 -22.65
CA ARG A 9 5.08 9.76 -22.07
C ARG A 9 5.23 9.79 -20.57
N VAL A 10 5.83 10.84 -20.01
CA VAL A 10 5.91 10.99 -18.55
C VAL A 10 4.49 11.01 -17.96
N ARG A 11 3.56 11.73 -18.60
CA ARG A 11 2.16 11.78 -18.16
C ARG A 11 1.46 10.43 -18.24
N GLU A 12 1.67 9.69 -19.33
CA GLU A 12 1.11 8.34 -19.50
C GLU A 12 1.68 7.36 -18.45
N LEU A 13 3.00 7.35 -18.25
CA LEU A 13 3.66 6.49 -17.26
C LEU A 13 3.19 6.81 -15.83
N VAL A 14 3.15 8.09 -15.45
CA VAL A 14 2.65 8.51 -14.14
C VAL A 14 1.19 8.10 -13.95
N ARG A 15 0.35 8.26 -14.98
CA ARG A 15 -1.06 7.84 -14.93
C ARG A 15 -1.19 6.32 -14.74
N LEU A 16 -0.41 5.53 -15.48
CA LEU A 16 -0.40 4.07 -15.35
C LEU A 16 0.05 3.66 -13.94
N LYS A 17 1.12 4.25 -13.42
CA LYS A 17 1.60 3.95 -12.05
C LYS A 17 0.62 4.32 -10.96
N ILE A 18 -0.05 5.47 -11.09
CA ILE A 18 -1.12 5.86 -10.17
C ILE A 18 -2.25 4.81 -10.22
N GLN A 19 -2.65 4.37 -11.42
CA GLN A 19 -3.69 3.35 -11.57
C GLN A 19 -3.27 1.99 -11.00
N GLU A 20 -2.06 1.51 -11.29
CA GLU A 20 -1.48 0.30 -10.72
C GLU A 20 -1.47 0.36 -9.20
N ALA A 21 -0.96 1.45 -8.62
CA ALA A 21 -0.93 1.65 -7.18
C ALA A 21 -2.34 1.71 -6.57
N ILE A 22 -3.33 2.33 -7.23
CA ILE A 22 -4.73 2.32 -6.76
C ILE A 22 -5.28 0.89 -6.76
N THR A 23 -5.06 0.13 -7.84
CA THR A 23 -5.55 -1.25 -7.93
C THR A 23 -4.88 -2.15 -6.90
N ALA A 24 -3.56 -2.10 -6.77
CA ALA A 24 -2.79 -2.87 -5.79
C ALA A 24 -3.21 -2.55 -4.35
N ASN A 25 -3.39 -1.28 -4.00
CA ASN A 25 -3.85 -0.90 -2.66
C ASN A 25 -5.30 -1.34 -2.39
N ARG A 26 -6.17 -1.35 -3.40
CA ARG A 26 -7.56 -1.83 -3.26
C ARG A 26 -7.63 -3.33 -3.12
N THR A 27 -6.92 -4.08 -3.96
CA THR A 27 -6.92 -5.54 -3.94
C THR A 27 -6.21 -6.03 -2.68
N GLY A 28 -5.03 -5.48 -2.37
CA GLY A 28 -4.31 -5.75 -1.14
C GLY A 28 -5.11 -5.39 0.10
N GLY A 29 -5.76 -4.21 0.11
CA GLY A 29 -6.65 -3.79 1.19
C GLY A 29 -7.84 -4.73 1.39
N ALA A 30 -8.49 -5.16 0.31
CA ALA A 30 -9.61 -6.10 0.36
C ALA A 30 -9.17 -7.48 0.90
N LEU A 31 -8.03 -7.99 0.44
CA LEU A 31 -7.45 -9.25 0.92
C LEU A 31 -7.11 -9.16 2.41
N LEU A 32 -6.46 -8.08 2.85
CA LEU A 32 -6.14 -7.85 4.27
C LEU A 32 -7.39 -7.82 5.14
N VAL A 33 -8.47 -7.14 4.71
CA VAL A 33 -9.74 -7.14 5.44
C VAL A 33 -10.36 -8.54 5.46
N ALA A 34 -10.35 -9.26 4.34
CA ALA A 34 -10.91 -10.62 4.27
C ALA A 34 -10.16 -11.60 5.18
N PHE A 35 -8.82 -11.60 5.14
CA PHE A 35 -8.00 -12.43 6.04
C PHE A 35 -8.12 -12.00 7.49
N GLY A 36 -8.21 -10.69 7.77
CA GLY A 36 -8.45 -10.17 9.11
C GLY A 36 -9.80 -10.60 9.67
N ALA A 37 -10.86 -10.60 8.85
CA ALA A 37 -12.18 -11.09 9.22
C ALA A 37 -12.19 -12.60 9.48
N LEU A 38 -11.49 -13.38 8.64
CA LEU A 38 -11.32 -14.83 8.84
C LEU A 38 -10.56 -15.13 10.14
N ALA A 39 -9.47 -14.40 10.41
CA ALA A 39 -8.71 -14.53 11.64
C ALA A 39 -9.55 -14.15 12.88
N ALA A 40 -10.37 -13.11 12.80
CA ALA A 40 -11.30 -12.71 13.85
C ALA A 40 -12.36 -13.79 14.11
N LEU A 41 -12.90 -14.41 13.04
CA LEU A 41 -13.87 -15.51 13.16
C LEU A 41 -13.25 -16.74 13.82
N LEU A 42 -12.03 -17.11 13.43
CA LEU A 42 -11.29 -18.21 14.07
C LEU A 42 -11.02 -17.90 15.55
N ALA A 43 -10.56 -16.69 15.86
CA ALA A 43 -10.31 -16.25 17.22
C ALA A 43 -11.60 -16.26 18.07
N TYR A 44 -12.73 -15.86 17.50
CA TYR A 44 -14.04 -15.96 18.13
C TYR A 44 -14.39 -17.40 18.53
N TRP A 45 -14.24 -18.37 17.61
CA TRP A 45 -14.51 -19.77 17.92
C TRP A 45 -13.57 -20.36 18.97
N VAL A 46 -12.28 -19.99 18.92
CA VAL A 46 -11.31 -20.37 19.96
C VAL A 46 -11.75 -19.81 21.32
N LEU A 47 -12.21 -18.56 21.38
CA LEU A 47 -12.70 -17.97 22.62
C LEU A 47 -13.99 -18.62 23.13
N VAL A 48 -14.93 -18.98 22.25
CA VAL A 48 -16.13 -19.74 22.63
C VAL A 48 -15.73 -21.07 23.28
N LEU A 49 -14.76 -21.78 22.70
CA LEU A 49 -14.25 -23.04 23.26
C LEU A 49 -13.56 -22.81 24.61
N VAL A 50 -12.72 -21.77 24.75
CA VAL A 50 -12.06 -21.43 26.01
C VAL A 50 -13.09 -21.08 27.09
N VAL A 51 -14.11 -20.28 26.77
CA VAL A 51 -15.20 -19.94 27.70
C VAL A 51 -15.98 -21.19 28.10
N ALA A 52 -16.30 -22.08 27.16
CA ALA A 52 -16.94 -23.35 27.47
C ALA A 52 -16.11 -24.15 28.48
N LEU A 53 -14.84 -24.42 28.18
CA LEU A 53 -13.97 -25.21 29.05
C LEU A 53 -13.71 -24.54 30.41
N ALA A 54 -13.57 -23.21 30.44
CA ALA A 54 -13.24 -22.46 31.65
C ALA A 54 -14.42 -22.29 32.61
N PHE A 55 -15.67 -22.34 32.13
CA PHE A 55 -16.85 -22.10 32.96
C PHE A 55 -17.76 -23.33 33.12
N ASP A 56 -17.62 -24.36 32.27
CA ASP A 56 -18.46 -25.58 32.36
C ASP A 56 -18.32 -26.33 33.69
N TRP A 57 -17.19 -26.18 34.38
CA TRP A 57 -16.99 -26.75 35.72
C TRP A 57 -17.65 -25.94 36.84
N LEU A 58 -17.88 -24.64 36.62
CA LEU A 58 -18.41 -23.73 37.62
C LEU A 58 -19.94 -23.60 37.52
N TRP A 59 -20.46 -23.53 36.29
CA TRP A 59 -21.88 -23.40 35.98
C TRP A 59 -22.12 -23.84 34.53
N VAL A 60 -23.08 -24.74 34.29
CA VAL A 60 -23.54 -25.07 32.92
C VAL A 60 -24.16 -23.84 32.26
N MET A 61 -23.33 -23.10 31.54
CA MET A 61 -23.70 -21.84 30.92
C MET A 61 -24.43 -22.10 29.59
N PRO A 62 -25.60 -21.48 29.32
CA PRO A 62 -26.29 -21.63 28.03
C PRO A 62 -25.39 -21.23 26.86
N PHE A 63 -25.49 -21.96 25.74
CA PHE A 63 -24.63 -21.74 24.56
C PHE A 63 -24.64 -20.29 24.06
N TRP A 64 -25.81 -19.66 23.98
CA TRP A 64 -25.95 -18.26 23.55
C TRP A 64 -25.14 -17.28 24.41
N CYS A 65 -25.07 -17.53 25.72
CA CYS A 65 -24.38 -16.65 26.65
C CYS A 65 -22.84 -16.77 26.46
N ARG A 66 -22.34 -17.97 26.13
CA ARG A 66 -20.93 -18.19 25.75
C ARG A 66 -20.57 -17.42 24.48
N CYS A 67 -21.45 -17.46 23.47
CA CYS A 67 -21.30 -16.71 22.23
C CYS A 67 -21.24 -15.19 22.49
N VAL A 68 -22.13 -14.66 23.33
CA VAL A 68 -22.16 -13.23 23.67
C VAL A 68 -20.88 -12.82 24.41
N LEU A 69 -20.41 -13.59 25.39
CA LEU A 69 -19.15 -13.30 26.09
C LEU A 69 -17.95 -13.32 25.15
N ALA A 70 -17.82 -14.35 24.31
CA ALA A 70 -16.72 -14.47 23.36
C ALA A 70 -16.73 -13.31 22.35
N GLY A 71 -17.91 -12.96 21.83
CA GLY A 71 -18.08 -11.81 20.93
C GLY A 71 -17.71 -10.49 21.60
N GLY A 72 -18.16 -10.27 22.84
CA GLY A 72 -17.80 -9.10 23.64
C GLY A 72 -16.29 -9.00 23.88
N LEU A 73 -15.62 -10.13 24.14
CA LEU A 73 -14.17 -10.17 24.37
C LEU A 73 -13.38 -9.89 23.09
N VAL A 74 -13.81 -10.42 21.93
CA VAL A 74 -13.23 -10.06 20.62
C VAL A 74 -13.36 -8.56 20.36
N LEU A 75 -14.55 -7.99 20.55
CA LEU A 75 -14.79 -6.56 20.36
C LEU A 75 -13.95 -5.69 21.30
N LEU A 76 -13.86 -6.06 22.57
CA LEU A 76 -13.05 -5.37 23.56
C LEU A 76 -11.56 -5.41 23.20
N LEU A 77 -11.07 -6.56 22.74
CA LEU A 77 -9.70 -6.73 22.28
C LEU A 77 -9.44 -5.90 21.01
N PHE A 78 -10.40 -5.85 20.09
CA PHE A 78 -10.34 -4.99 18.90
C PHE A 78 -10.24 -3.51 19.29
N HIS A 79 -11.07 -3.07 20.24
CA HIS A 79 -11.08 -1.70 20.73
C HIS A 79 -9.78 -1.36 21.48
N TRP A 80 -9.28 -2.28 22.31
CA TRP A 80 -8.01 -2.15 23.01
C TRP A 80 -6.86 -1.99 22.03
N VAL A 81 -6.74 -2.91 21.07
CA VAL A 81 -5.67 -2.88 20.06
C VAL A 81 -5.75 -1.58 19.25
N ASN A 82 -6.94 -1.15 18.83
CA ASN A 82 -7.14 0.12 18.13
C ASN A 82 -6.66 1.34 18.95
N ARG A 83 -6.83 1.30 20.28
CA ARG A 83 -6.43 2.41 21.16
C ARG A 83 -4.90 2.49 21.35
N PHE A 84 -4.22 1.34 21.38
CA PHE A 84 -2.79 1.27 21.65
C PHE A 84 -1.92 1.20 20.40
N GLN A 85 -2.49 0.93 19.23
CA GLN A 85 -1.82 1.16 17.95
C GLN A 85 -1.71 2.64 17.66
N ARG A 86 -0.69 3.29 18.24
CA ARG A 86 -0.19 4.54 17.67
C ARG A 86 0.48 4.19 16.34
N PRO A 87 0.30 4.98 15.27
CA PRO A 87 1.11 4.82 14.08
C PRO A 87 2.58 5.02 14.49
N ALA A 88 3.32 3.92 14.64
CA ALA A 88 4.78 3.92 14.71
C ALA A 88 5.29 4.30 13.32
N GLY A 89 5.13 5.57 12.96
CA GLY A 89 5.76 6.11 11.80
C GLY A 89 6.99 6.88 12.26
N VAL A 90 8.12 6.65 11.60
CA VAL A 90 9.26 7.55 11.70
C VAL A 90 8.76 8.90 11.21
N ALA A 91 8.56 9.85 12.13
CA ALA A 91 8.26 11.22 11.81
C ALA A 91 9.44 11.76 11.01
N VAL A 92 9.29 11.90 9.70
CA VAL A 92 10.24 12.67 8.90
C VAL A 92 9.86 14.13 9.10
N ASP A 93 10.58 14.83 9.99
CA ASP A 93 10.50 16.28 10.09
C ASP A 93 10.97 16.87 8.75
N LEU A 94 10.04 17.45 7.99
CA LEU A 94 10.35 18.04 6.68
C LEU A 94 11.15 19.34 6.79
N GLY A 95 11.48 19.78 8.01
CA GLY A 95 12.11 21.06 8.27
C GLY A 95 11.21 22.25 7.92
N LEU A 96 11.62 23.43 8.37
CA LEU A 96 10.92 24.69 8.08
C LEU A 96 11.34 25.20 6.69
N ILE A 97 10.38 25.33 5.78
CA ILE A 97 10.54 26.15 4.57
C ILE A 97 9.58 27.34 4.73
N ASN A 98 10.12 28.56 4.81
CA ASN A 98 9.36 29.82 5.01
C ASN A 98 8.54 29.93 6.32
N GLY A 99 9.02 29.37 7.43
CA GLY A 99 8.37 29.55 8.74
C GLY A 99 7.06 28.79 8.94
N GLN A 100 6.65 27.96 7.96
CA GLN A 100 5.54 27.02 8.10
C GLN A 100 6.07 25.61 8.33
N GLU A 101 5.60 24.97 9.40
CA GLU A 101 5.87 23.57 9.69
C GLU A 101 5.23 22.70 8.61
N MET A 102 6.03 22.14 7.71
CA MET A 102 5.55 21.06 6.85
C MET A 102 5.44 19.81 7.72
N GLY A 103 4.20 19.40 7.98
CA GLY A 103 3.87 18.31 8.90
C GLY A 103 4.58 16.98 8.64
N THR A 104 4.60 16.14 9.66
CA THR A 104 5.28 14.84 9.66
C THR A 104 4.61 13.87 8.69
N ILE A 105 5.40 13.28 7.78
CA ILE A 105 4.95 12.21 6.88
C ILE A 105 5.35 10.86 7.47
N PHE A 106 4.38 9.97 7.61
CA PHE A 106 4.58 8.62 8.13
C PHE A 106 4.57 7.59 6.99
N PRO A 107 5.68 6.88 6.71
CA PRO A 107 5.66 5.80 5.72
C PRO A 107 4.78 4.64 6.22
N PRO A 108 3.85 4.13 5.39
CA PRO A 108 2.76 3.25 5.84
C PRO A 108 3.16 1.80 6.17
N SER A 109 4.40 1.38 5.89
CA SER A 109 4.80 -0.04 5.92
C SER A 109 5.36 -0.54 7.27
N ALA A 110 5.70 0.33 8.21
CA ALA A 110 6.32 -0.09 9.48
C ALA A 110 5.35 -0.83 10.45
N HIS A 111 4.04 -0.75 10.22
CA HIS A 111 3.04 -1.22 11.19
C HIS A 111 2.76 -2.73 11.17
N LEU A 112 3.18 -3.45 10.14
CA LEU A 112 2.84 -4.87 9.99
C LEU A 112 3.79 -5.82 10.74
N THR A 113 5.00 -5.36 11.10
CA THR A 113 6.05 -6.23 11.66
C THR A 113 6.36 -5.96 13.14
N ASP A 114 6.14 -4.74 13.64
CA ASP A 114 6.64 -4.32 14.97
C ASP A 114 5.84 -4.86 16.17
N GLY A 115 4.71 -5.55 15.95
CA GLY A 115 3.77 -5.89 17.02
C GLY A 115 3.71 -7.36 17.41
N VAL A 116 4.31 -8.27 16.64
CA VAL A 116 4.12 -9.71 16.80
C VAL A 116 5.48 -10.41 16.81
N ASP A 117 6.20 -10.28 17.93
CA ASP A 117 7.36 -11.11 18.24
C ASP A 117 6.93 -12.57 18.46
N PHE A 118 6.63 -13.26 17.36
CA PHE A 118 6.26 -14.68 17.34
C PHE A 118 7.42 -15.55 17.87
N LEU A 119 8.64 -15.05 17.77
CA LEU A 119 9.90 -15.74 18.04
C LEU A 119 10.58 -15.31 19.36
N ALA A 120 9.99 -14.39 20.14
CA ALA A 120 10.60 -14.01 21.42
C ALA A 120 10.73 -15.25 22.35
N PRO A 121 11.95 -15.59 22.82
CA PRO A 121 12.20 -16.88 23.46
C PRO A 121 11.64 -17.04 24.88
N GLY A 122 10.97 -16.04 25.48
CA GLY A 122 10.42 -16.15 26.84
C GLY A 122 8.99 -15.64 26.96
N GLY A 123 8.05 -16.45 27.47
CA GLY A 123 6.81 -15.91 28.04
C GLY A 123 5.56 -16.79 27.94
N LEU A 124 5.39 -17.59 26.88
CA LEU A 124 4.16 -18.39 26.67
C LEU A 124 4.46 -19.76 26.03
N SER A 125 3.62 -20.76 26.30
CA SER A 125 3.66 -22.05 25.59
C SER A 125 3.25 -21.87 24.12
N GLY A 126 3.74 -22.72 23.22
CA GLY A 126 3.51 -22.62 21.76
C GLY A 126 2.04 -22.37 21.36
N PRO A 127 1.06 -23.14 21.88
CA PRO A 127 -0.35 -22.93 21.57
C PRO A 127 -0.88 -21.55 22.00
N MET A 128 -0.41 -21.05 23.15
CA MET A 128 -0.86 -19.76 23.67
C MET A 128 -0.25 -18.58 22.91
N ARG A 129 0.98 -18.75 22.38
CA ARG A 129 1.58 -17.79 21.43
C ARG A 129 0.76 -17.69 20.15
N PHE A 130 0.36 -18.83 19.59
CA PHE A 130 -0.47 -18.87 18.39
C PHE A 130 -1.82 -18.18 18.61
N ALA A 131 -2.52 -18.49 19.71
CA ALA A 131 -3.79 -17.85 20.06
C ALA A 131 -3.65 -16.33 20.23
N ARG A 132 -2.59 -15.88 20.93
CA ARG A 132 -2.29 -14.45 21.09
C ARG A 132 -2.02 -13.78 19.75
N ALA A 133 -1.21 -14.40 18.89
CA ALA A 133 -0.89 -13.84 17.58
C ALA A 133 -2.13 -13.75 16.69
N LEU A 134 -2.99 -14.77 16.69
CA LEU A 134 -4.25 -14.74 15.95
C LEU A 134 -5.18 -13.62 16.41
N LEU A 135 -5.31 -13.45 17.74
CA LEU A 135 -6.13 -12.39 18.36
C LEU A 135 -5.60 -10.99 18.04
N LEU A 136 -4.28 -10.79 17.97
CA LEU A 136 -3.67 -9.49 17.69
C LEU A 136 -3.56 -9.19 16.18
N ALA A 137 -3.36 -10.22 15.35
CA ALA A 137 -3.21 -10.08 13.91
C ALA A 137 -4.52 -9.67 13.23
N ALA A 138 -5.66 -10.20 13.68
CA ALA A 138 -6.96 -9.88 13.10
C ALA A 138 -7.27 -8.36 13.06
N PRO A 139 -7.20 -7.62 14.19
CA PRO A 139 -7.36 -6.16 14.14
C PRO A 139 -6.30 -5.46 13.31
N GLN A 140 -5.03 -5.85 13.43
CA GLN A 140 -3.93 -5.28 12.63
C GLN A 140 -4.20 -5.37 11.13
N MET A 141 -4.63 -6.54 10.64
CA MET A 141 -4.94 -6.77 9.23
C MET A 141 -6.11 -5.90 8.75
N VAL A 142 -7.17 -5.78 9.56
CA VAL A 142 -8.31 -4.92 9.22
C VAL A 142 -7.92 -3.44 9.19
N PHE A 143 -7.10 -2.98 10.14
CA PHE A 143 -6.60 -1.60 10.14
C PHE A 143 -5.67 -1.31 8.97
N ALA A 144 -4.74 -2.21 8.67
CA ALA A 144 -3.86 -2.11 7.50
C ALA A 144 -4.67 -2.08 6.21
N GLY A 145 -5.70 -2.93 6.09
CA GLY A 145 -6.60 -2.93 4.94
C GLY A 145 -7.37 -1.61 4.81
N ARG A 146 -7.89 -1.06 5.92
CA ARG A 146 -8.54 0.26 5.93
C ARG A 146 -7.58 1.36 5.48
N GLU A 147 -6.34 1.33 5.93
CA GLU A 147 -5.34 2.32 5.55
C GLU A 147 -4.93 2.18 4.07
N ALA A 148 -4.87 0.96 3.54
CA ALA A 148 -4.67 0.72 2.11
C ALA A 148 -5.83 1.31 1.27
N PHE A 149 -7.08 1.15 1.70
CA PHE A 149 -8.23 1.80 1.04
C PHE A 149 -8.15 3.33 1.10
N ARG A 150 -7.77 3.91 2.25
CA ARG A 150 -7.56 5.36 2.37
C ARG A 150 -6.43 5.85 1.49
N ARG A 151 -5.33 5.08 1.38
CA ARG A 151 -4.22 5.38 0.46
C ARG A 151 -4.70 5.36 -0.98
N ALA A 152 -5.49 4.36 -1.40
CA ALA A 152 -6.08 4.33 -2.73
C ALA A 152 -6.97 5.56 -3.00
N GLU A 153 -7.72 6.02 -2.01
CA GLU A 153 -8.55 7.23 -2.14
C GLU A 153 -7.71 8.52 -2.20
N ARG A 154 -6.60 8.61 -1.46
CA ARG A 154 -5.63 9.71 -1.59
C ARG A 154 -4.97 9.73 -2.98
N LEU A 155 -4.58 8.56 -3.49
CA LEU A 155 -3.97 8.42 -4.83
C LEU A 155 -4.93 8.86 -5.95
N ARG A 156 -6.24 8.68 -5.78
CA ARG A 156 -7.25 9.15 -6.74
C ARG A 156 -7.35 10.67 -6.85
N ARG A 157 -6.91 11.39 -5.81
CA ARG A 157 -6.94 12.87 -5.77
C ARG A 157 -5.68 13.49 -6.35
N ILE A 158 -4.72 12.68 -6.81
CA ILE A 158 -3.48 13.17 -7.39
C ILE A 158 -3.76 13.79 -8.76
N GLU A 159 -3.34 15.04 -8.91
CA GLU A 159 -3.38 15.72 -10.18
C GLU A 159 -2.27 15.19 -11.10
N ALA A 160 -2.65 14.29 -12.02
CA ALA A 160 -1.71 13.66 -12.95
C ALA A 160 -0.84 14.65 -13.75
N PRO A 161 -1.33 15.82 -14.22
CA PRO A 161 -0.49 16.77 -14.95
C PRO A 161 0.60 17.41 -14.08
N GLY A 162 0.26 17.87 -12.87
CA GLY A 162 1.23 18.43 -11.92
C GLY A 162 2.25 17.38 -11.48
N ALA A 163 1.78 16.18 -11.17
CA ALA A 163 2.64 15.04 -10.83
C ALA A 163 3.63 14.75 -11.98
N ALA A 164 3.15 14.68 -13.23
CA ALA A 164 4.00 14.47 -14.39
C ALA A 164 5.08 15.56 -14.56
N ALA A 165 4.76 16.81 -14.26
CA ALA A 165 5.73 17.91 -14.34
C ALA A 165 6.86 17.75 -13.29
N VAL A 166 6.52 17.36 -12.06
CA VAL A 166 7.52 17.02 -11.03
C VAL A 166 8.35 15.81 -11.47
N PHE A 167 7.71 14.78 -12.01
CA PHE A 167 8.39 13.59 -12.53
C PHE A 167 9.36 13.92 -13.66
N ALA A 168 8.98 14.79 -14.59
CA ALA A 168 9.86 15.25 -15.67
C ALA A 168 11.12 15.94 -15.12
N LEU A 169 10.97 16.79 -14.11
CA LEU A 169 12.09 17.43 -13.42
C LEU A 169 13.01 16.41 -12.72
N LEU A 170 12.42 15.41 -12.07
CA LEU A 170 13.17 14.35 -11.38
C LEU A 170 13.87 13.40 -12.36
N LEU A 171 13.26 13.06 -13.49
CA LEU A 171 13.87 12.22 -14.52
C LEU A 171 15.05 12.93 -15.21
N GLY A 172 14.94 14.24 -15.43
CA GLY A 172 16.01 15.06 -15.99
C GLY A 172 17.23 15.25 -15.09
N LYS A 173 17.17 14.79 -13.84
CA LYS A 173 18.30 14.83 -12.88
C LYS A 173 18.59 13.42 -12.40
N GLU A 174 19.83 12.94 -12.51
CA GLU A 174 20.22 11.63 -11.97
C GLU A 174 20.12 11.56 -10.44
N ARG A 175 20.12 12.71 -9.78
CA ARG A 175 20.18 12.84 -8.33
C ARG A 175 18.94 13.56 -7.79
N LYS A 176 18.84 13.54 -6.47
CA LYS A 176 17.92 14.31 -5.64
C LYS A 176 17.71 15.75 -6.12
N VAL A 177 16.45 16.18 -6.17
CA VAL A 177 16.06 17.56 -6.47
C VAL A 177 15.55 18.24 -5.19
N PRO A 178 16.20 19.32 -4.72
CA PRO A 178 15.75 20.07 -3.54
C PRO A 178 14.36 20.68 -3.74
N PHE A 179 13.54 20.73 -2.68
CA PHE A 179 12.18 21.29 -2.76
C PHE A 179 12.14 22.71 -3.29
N ALA A 180 13.08 23.57 -2.87
CA ALA A 180 13.19 24.94 -3.34
C ALA A 180 13.29 25.04 -4.88
N ARG A 181 13.97 24.07 -5.53
CA ARG A 181 14.07 24.02 -6.99
C ARG A 181 12.77 23.56 -7.65
N ILE A 182 12.05 22.63 -7.03
CA ILE A 182 10.76 22.15 -7.54
C ILE A 182 9.73 23.28 -7.50
N ILE A 183 9.65 24.00 -6.37
CA ILE A 183 8.76 25.14 -6.19
C ILE A 183 9.07 26.25 -7.22
N ALA A 184 10.34 26.57 -7.39
CA ALA A 184 10.76 27.60 -8.36
C ALA A 184 10.47 27.20 -9.83
N ALA A 185 10.52 25.90 -10.14
CA ALA A 185 10.29 25.40 -11.50
C ALA A 185 8.80 25.26 -11.87
N LEU A 186 7.90 25.20 -10.88
CA LEU A 186 6.47 24.95 -11.08
C LEU A 186 5.61 25.98 -10.30
N PRO A 187 5.71 27.29 -10.62
CA PRO A 187 4.98 28.33 -9.89
C PRO A 187 3.46 28.28 -10.09
N GLU A 188 2.99 27.60 -11.14
CA GLU A 188 1.57 27.48 -11.48
C GLU A 188 0.83 26.41 -10.66
N TRP A 189 1.55 25.58 -9.91
CA TRP A 189 0.99 24.45 -9.16
C TRP A 189 1.14 24.65 -7.65
N ASP A 190 0.19 24.11 -6.87
CA ASP A 190 0.35 23.98 -5.41
C ASP A 190 1.35 22.85 -5.11
N VAL A 191 2.64 23.17 -5.25
CA VAL A 191 3.74 22.23 -5.06
C VAL A 191 3.72 21.60 -3.66
N PRO A 192 3.52 22.33 -2.54
CA PRO A 192 3.40 21.70 -1.22
C PRO A 192 2.34 20.58 -1.16
N GLN A 193 1.13 20.84 -1.66
CA GLN A 193 0.08 19.83 -1.67
C GLN A 193 0.43 18.66 -2.60
N LEU A 194 1.00 18.95 -3.76
CA LEU A 194 1.42 17.94 -4.73
C LEU A 194 2.54 17.05 -4.18
N LEU A 195 3.50 17.61 -3.44
CA LEU A 195 4.57 16.84 -2.80
C LEU A 195 4.00 15.87 -1.75
N LEU A 196 3.09 16.31 -0.89
CA LEU A 196 2.39 15.44 0.07
C LEU A 196 1.64 14.30 -0.63
N GLN A 197 1.02 14.59 -1.77
CA GLN A 197 0.33 13.61 -2.60
C GLN A 197 1.30 12.60 -3.22
N LEU A 198 2.38 13.08 -3.83
CA LEU A 198 3.43 12.27 -4.45
C LEU A 198 4.14 11.35 -3.45
N GLY A 199 4.25 11.77 -2.18
CA GLY A 199 4.78 10.91 -1.12
C GLY A 199 3.99 9.63 -0.88
N ASN A 200 2.76 9.52 -1.39
CA ASN A 200 1.99 8.27 -1.33
C ASN A 200 2.35 7.28 -2.45
N LEU A 201 3.14 7.66 -3.46
CA LEU A 201 3.55 6.79 -4.56
C LEU A 201 4.80 5.99 -4.17
N GLU A 202 4.74 4.67 -4.36
CA GLU A 202 5.87 3.77 -4.11
C GLU A 202 6.92 3.96 -5.19
N GLY A 203 8.02 4.64 -4.87
CA GLY A 203 9.06 5.02 -5.83
C GLY A 203 9.46 6.49 -5.75
N VAL A 204 8.66 7.32 -5.08
CA VAL A 204 9.03 8.69 -4.71
C VAL A 204 9.72 8.65 -3.35
N LEU A 205 11.03 8.93 -3.34
CA LEU A 205 11.87 8.88 -2.16
C LEU A 205 12.03 10.29 -1.58
N TRP A 206 11.64 10.46 -0.32
CA TRP A 206 11.94 11.65 0.47
C TRP A 206 13.37 11.55 0.96
N VAL A 207 14.19 12.52 0.60
CA VAL A 207 15.57 12.57 1.05
C VAL A 207 15.76 13.82 1.87
N THR A 208 16.06 13.67 3.16
CA THR A 208 16.23 14.77 4.11
C THR A 208 17.61 15.41 4.01
N GLU A 209 18.68 14.62 3.90
CA GLU A 209 20.07 15.12 3.91
C GLU A 209 20.71 15.12 2.51
N PRO A 210 21.60 16.08 2.17
CA PRO A 210 21.99 17.28 2.92
C PRO A 210 20.97 18.45 2.86
N PHE A 211 19.98 18.43 1.95
CA PHE A 211 18.89 19.42 1.87
C PHE A 211 17.56 18.75 1.56
N ALA A 212 16.45 19.02 2.23
CA ALA A 212 15.20 18.31 1.96
C ALA A 212 14.77 18.34 0.47
N GLY A 213 14.43 17.18 -0.10
CA GLY A 213 14.05 17.06 -1.51
C GLY A 213 13.50 15.70 -1.90
N LEU A 214 13.23 15.54 -3.19
CA LEU A 214 12.72 14.29 -3.77
C LEU A 214 13.73 13.62 -4.67
N ALA A 215 13.67 12.29 -4.69
CA ALA A 215 14.32 11.46 -5.68
C ALA A 215 13.34 10.41 -6.20
N LEU A 216 13.60 9.90 -7.41
CA LEU A 216 12.92 8.71 -7.92
C LEU A 216 13.77 7.48 -7.62
N SER A 217 13.10 6.37 -7.29
CA SER A 217 13.73 5.06 -7.21
C SER A 217 14.35 4.68 -8.55
N THR A 218 15.36 3.82 -8.49
CA THR A 218 16.03 3.29 -9.69
C THR A 218 15.05 2.54 -10.59
N GLU A 219 14.14 1.77 -10.01
CA GLU A 219 13.09 1.01 -10.72
C GLU A 219 12.25 1.91 -11.63
N TRP A 220 11.75 3.04 -11.12
CA TRP A 220 10.91 3.95 -11.92
C TRP A 220 11.70 4.65 -13.03
N ARG A 221 13.00 4.90 -12.82
CA ARG A 221 13.87 5.47 -13.85
C ARG A 221 14.13 4.45 -14.96
N GLU A 222 14.44 3.22 -14.59
CA GLU A 222 14.69 2.12 -15.52
C GLU A 222 13.45 1.83 -16.37
N GLU A 223 12.28 1.74 -15.74
CA GLU A 223 11.01 1.52 -16.43
C GLU A 223 10.68 2.65 -17.40
N PHE A 224 10.94 3.91 -17.02
CA PHE A 224 10.78 5.02 -17.95
C PHE A 224 11.73 4.92 -19.15
N ILE A 225 13.00 4.57 -18.92
CA ILE A 225 14.00 4.37 -19.99
C ILE A 225 13.57 3.22 -20.90
N GLU A 226 13.06 2.13 -20.35
CA GLU A 226 12.54 0.98 -21.10
C GLU A 226 11.31 1.34 -21.94
N SER A 227 10.37 2.12 -21.37
CA SER A 227 9.21 2.64 -22.11
C SER A 227 9.61 3.53 -23.30
N CYS A 228 10.74 4.24 -23.19
CA CYS A 228 11.31 5.02 -24.29
C CYS A 228 11.96 4.12 -25.35
N ARG A 229 12.62 3.02 -24.94
CA ARG A 229 13.31 2.07 -25.84
C ARG A 229 12.36 1.16 -26.62
N SER A 230 11.30 0.68 -25.99
CA SER A 230 10.33 -0.24 -26.62
C SER A 230 9.68 0.35 -27.89
N VAL A 231 9.61 1.68 -28.02
CA VAL A 231 9.08 2.34 -29.23
C VAL A 231 10.13 2.53 -30.34
N ALA A 232 11.43 2.51 -30.00
CA ALA A 232 12.49 2.55 -31.00
C ALA A 232 12.59 1.24 -31.82
N THR A 233 11.95 0.18 -31.33
CA THR A 233 11.82 -1.10 -32.03
C THR A 233 10.39 -1.19 -32.56
N PRO A 234 10.11 -0.81 -33.82
CA PRO A 234 8.79 -1.03 -34.36
C PRO A 234 8.51 -2.53 -34.30
N GLU A 235 7.49 -2.94 -33.54
CA GLU A 235 6.98 -4.30 -33.63
C GLU A 235 6.78 -4.59 -35.13
N PRO A 236 7.38 -5.66 -35.69
CA PRO A 236 7.07 -6.04 -37.05
C PRO A 236 5.57 -6.26 -37.07
N LYS A 237 4.84 -5.41 -37.82
CA LYS A 237 3.38 -5.52 -38.01
C LYS A 237 3.07 -7.00 -38.15
N ARG A 238 2.47 -7.60 -37.12
CA ARG A 238 1.97 -8.97 -37.22
C ARG A 238 0.92 -8.89 -38.32
N GLY A 239 1.30 -9.31 -39.52
CA GLY A 239 0.38 -9.45 -40.63
C GLY A 239 -0.81 -10.28 -40.16
N PRO A 240 -2.00 -10.10 -40.76
CA PRO A 240 -3.19 -10.84 -40.37
C PRO A 240 -2.83 -12.31 -40.24
N ILE A 241 -3.01 -12.86 -39.03
CA ILE A 241 -2.74 -14.26 -38.73
C ILE A 241 -3.56 -15.06 -39.74
N ARG A 242 -2.89 -15.63 -40.76
CA ARG A 242 -3.53 -16.57 -41.67
C ARG A 242 -3.83 -17.81 -40.85
N VAL A 243 -5.03 -17.84 -40.27
CA VAL A 243 -5.59 -19.05 -39.67
C VAL A 243 -5.71 -20.05 -40.80
N ASN A 244 -4.77 -21.00 -40.82
CA ASN A 244 -4.77 -22.08 -41.81
C ASN A 244 -5.89 -23.03 -41.41
N VAL A 245 -7.11 -22.75 -41.86
CA VAL A 245 -8.26 -23.62 -41.62
C VAL A 245 -7.99 -24.93 -42.38
N PRO A 246 -7.84 -26.08 -41.70
CA PRO A 246 -7.60 -27.34 -42.39
C PRO A 246 -8.81 -27.65 -43.28
N ARG A 247 -8.57 -27.72 -44.59
CA ARG A 247 -9.55 -28.25 -45.55
C ARG A 247 -9.84 -29.69 -45.16
N LYS A 248 -11.04 -29.93 -44.65
CA LYS A 248 -11.60 -31.26 -44.43
C LYS A 248 -11.65 -31.96 -45.80
N GLY A 249 -10.78 -32.95 -46.00
CA GLY A 249 -10.80 -33.77 -47.22
C GLY A 249 -12.10 -34.58 -47.31
N PRO A 250 -12.59 -34.87 -48.53
CA PRO A 250 -13.79 -35.66 -48.71
C PRO A 250 -13.58 -37.06 -48.11
N SER A 251 -14.54 -37.47 -47.26
CA SER A 251 -14.71 -38.84 -46.79
C SER A 251 -14.91 -39.73 -48.02
N ALA A 252 -14.01 -40.69 -48.24
CA ALA A 252 -14.21 -41.74 -49.21
C ALA A 252 -15.13 -42.79 -48.58
N ASP A 253 -16.27 -43.02 -49.23
CA ASP A 253 -17.05 -44.25 -49.12
C ASP A 253 -16.35 -45.39 -49.89
#